data_AF-C4L2R6-F1
#
_entry.id   AF-C4L2R6-F1
#
_cell.length_a   1.000
_cell.length_b   1.000
_cell.length_c   1.000
_cell.angle_alpha   90.00
_cell.angle_beta   90.00
_cell.angle_gamma   90.00
#
_symmetry.space_group_name_H-M   'P 1'
#
loop_
_entity.id
_entity.type
_entity.pdbx_description
1 polymer ?
#
loop_
_entity_poly.entity_id
_entity_poly.type
_entity_poly.pdbx_seq_one_letter_code
_entity_poly.pdbx_strand_id
1 'polypeptide(L)'
;MDKKEKLGKSWWKRLTQQKEVEQDREIDITLSELRHAIHEYEQTLPKGVNRTVLLDDSQEIDTKRLKHHLSGIPKQRFFMSKETFHIVPEDERDVIYEMDQVQRALDLYMDQEKKLPLQKFQNALQLDLTCLREGGYLKTLPKRPYYVVDETLIVSLEPKETT
;
A
#
# COMPACT_ATOMS: atom_id res chain seq x y z
N MET A 1 -38.11 -44.85 0.86
CA MET A 1 -36.78 -45.49 0.77
C MET A 1 -35.80 -44.34 0.74
N ASP A 2 -35.42 -43.82 1.92
CA ASP A 2 -34.83 -42.48 2.03
C ASP A 2 -33.55 -42.51 2.85
N LYS A 3 -32.41 -42.85 2.22
CA LYS A 3 -31.12 -42.83 2.92
C LYS A 3 -29.90 -42.47 2.08
N LYS A 4 -30.05 -41.99 0.84
CA LYS A 4 -28.90 -41.61 -0.02
C LYS A 4 -28.71 -40.10 -0.27
N GLU A 5 -29.67 -39.23 0.03
CA GLU A 5 -29.54 -37.78 -0.25
C GLU A 5 -28.85 -36.95 0.85
N LYS A 6 -28.68 -37.50 2.06
CA LYS A 6 -28.13 -36.75 3.21
C LYS A 6 -26.60 -36.76 3.29
N LEU A 7 -25.90 -37.67 2.59
CA LEU A 7 -24.43 -37.75 2.65
C LEU A 7 -23.73 -36.62 1.88
N GLY A 8 -24.27 -36.20 0.72
CA GLY A 8 -23.67 -35.13 -0.08
C GLY A 8 -23.68 -33.79 0.66
N LYS A 9 -24.84 -33.35 1.15
CA LYS A 9 -25.01 -32.03 1.80
C LYS A 9 -24.17 -31.88 3.08
N SER A 10 -23.96 -32.96 3.85
CA SER A 10 -23.20 -32.90 5.10
C SER A 10 -21.68 -32.88 4.90
N TRP A 11 -21.18 -33.50 3.83
CA TRP A 11 -19.74 -33.51 3.51
C TRP A 11 -19.28 -32.13 3.03
N TRP A 12 -20.01 -31.51 2.11
CA TRP A 12 -19.72 -30.14 1.65
C TRP A 12 -19.77 -29.11 2.79
N LYS A 13 -20.72 -29.24 3.72
CA LYS A 13 -20.86 -28.33 4.86
C LYS A 13 -19.67 -28.40 5.83
N ARG A 14 -19.06 -29.57 6.03
CA ARG A 14 -17.85 -29.73 6.86
C ARG A 14 -16.61 -29.17 6.20
N LEU A 15 -16.49 -29.31 4.87
CA LEU A 15 -15.40 -28.74 4.08
C LEU A 15 -15.43 -27.20 4.05
N THR A 16 -16.62 -26.60 3.90
CA THR A 16 -16.75 -25.14 3.98
C THR A 16 -16.45 -24.62 5.38
N GLN A 17 -16.91 -25.33 6.41
CA GLN A 17 -16.68 -24.95 7.81
C GLN A 17 -15.22 -25.09 8.22
N GLN A 18 -14.50 -26.11 7.74
CA GLN A 18 -13.05 -26.22 7.97
C GLN A 18 -12.27 -25.10 7.29
N LYS A 19 -12.66 -24.72 6.06
CA LYS A 19 -12.00 -23.65 5.30
C LYS A 19 -12.24 -22.26 5.92
N GLU A 20 -13.43 -21.99 6.44
CA GLU A 20 -13.73 -20.76 7.20
C GLU A 20 -12.93 -20.67 8.51
N VAL A 21 -12.82 -21.77 9.27
CA VAL A 21 -12.12 -21.79 10.56
C VAL A 21 -10.61 -21.57 10.41
N GLU A 22 -10.03 -21.93 9.26
CA GLU A 22 -8.62 -21.68 8.98
C GLU A 22 -8.35 -20.22 8.58
N GLN A 23 -9.29 -19.58 7.88
CA GLN A 23 -9.20 -18.17 7.45
C GLN A 23 -9.39 -17.14 8.57
N ASP A 24 -10.01 -17.51 9.69
CA ASP A 24 -10.17 -16.63 10.86
C ASP A 24 -9.01 -16.75 11.88
N ARG A 25 -7.98 -17.55 11.58
CA ARG A 25 -6.79 -17.63 12.43
C ARG A 25 -5.90 -16.43 12.23
N GLU A 26 -5.38 -15.92 13.34
CA GLU A 26 -4.34 -14.90 13.34
C GLU A 26 -3.01 -15.50 12.85
N ILE A 27 -2.45 -14.92 11.79
CA ILE A 27 -1.21 -15.34 11.16
C ILE A 27 -0.20 -14.20 11.08
N ASP A 28 1.07 -14.58 11.03
CA ASP A 28 2.17 -13.67 10.71
C ASP A 28 2.36 -13.70 9.18
N ILE A 29 2.39 -12.52 8.56
CA ILE A 29 2.58 -12.38 7.11
C ILE A 29 3.71 -11.41 6.80
N THR A 30 4.33 -11.62 5.66
CA THR A 30 5.34 -10.72 5.12
C THR A 30 4.69 -9.59 4.30
N LEU A 31 5.42 -8.48 4.14
CA LEU A 31 5.00 -7.40 3.23
C LEU A 31 4.83 -7.88 1.78
N SER A 32 5.58 -8.90 1.36
CA SER A 32 5.47 -9.49 0.03
C SER A 32 4.13 -10.20 -0.16
N GLU A 33 3.73 -11.02 0.81
CA GLU A 33 2.43 -11.71 0.79
C GLU A 33 1.28 -10.70 0.82
N LEU A 34 1.40 -9.65 1.63
CA LEU A 34 0.41 -8.58 1.67
C LEU A 34 0.29 -7.85 0.32
N ARG A 35 1.42 -7.51 -0.30
CA ARG A 35 1.46 -6.90 -1.63
C ARG A 35 0.78 -7.78 -2.67
N HIS A 36 1.05 -9.07 -2.64
CA HIS A 36 0.42 -10.03 -3.53
C HIS A 36 -1.10 -10.10 -3.29
N ALA A 37 -1.54 -10.17 -2.03
CA ALA A 37 -2.96 -10.21 -1.70
C ALA A 37 -3.71 -8.93 -2.14
N ILE A 38 -3.09 -7.75 -1.97
CA ILE A 38 -3.65 -6.48 -2.43
C ILE A 38 -3.73 -6.44 -3.96
N HIS A 39 -2.71 -6.93 -4.66
CA HIS A 39 -2.71 -7.00 -6.12
C HIS A 39 -3.82 -7.92 -6.64
N GLU A 40 -3.95 -9.11 -6.06
CA GLU A 40 -5.02 -10.05 -6.40
C GLU A 40 -6.40 -9.45 -6.12
N TYR A 41 -6.57 -8.76 -4.98
CA TYR A 41 -7.80 -8.04 -4.66
C TYR A 41 -8.13 -6.96 -5.70
N GLU A 42 -7.12 -6.18 -6.11
CA GLU A 42 -7.28 -5.14 -7.12
C GLU A 42 -7.78 -5.70 -8.47
N GLN A 43 -7.33 -6.89 -8.88
CA GLN A 43 -7.83 -7.56 -10.10
C GLN A 43 -9.32 -7.92 -10.03
N THR A 44 -9.89 -8.02 -8.83
CA THR A 44 -11.33 -8.28 -8.64
C THR A 44 -12.17 -7.00 -8.63
N LEU A 45 -11.54 -5.83 -8.54
CA LEU A 45 -12.25 -4.56 -8.45
C LEU A 45 -12.89 -4.16 -9.80
N PRO A 46 -14.05 -3.49 -9.78
CA PRO A 46 -14.64 -2.91 -10.99
C PRO A 46 -13.68 -1.92 -11.64
N LYS A 47 -13.76 -1.80 -12.98
CA LYS A 47 -12.96 -0.83 -13.73
C LYS A 47 -13.11 0.59 -13.16
N GLY A 48 -11.98 1.24 -12.89
CA GLY A 48 -11.93 2.59 -12.33
C GLY A 48 -11.93 2.67 -10.81
N VAL A 49 -12.08 1.55 -10.10
CA VAL A 49 -11.93 1.51 -8.63
C VAL A 49 -10.47 1.25 -8.29
N ASN A 50 -9.89 2.13 -7.46
CA ASN A 50 -8.51 2.05 -7.03
C ASN A 50 -8.37 1.20 -5.73
N ARG A 51 -7.26 0.48 -5.57
CA ARG A 51 -6.91 -0.25 -4.33
C ARG A 51 -6.96 0.59 -3.04
N THR A 52 -6.94 1.93 -3.13
CA THR A 52 -7.17 2.81 -1.97
C THR A 52 -8.50 2.59 -1.27
N VAL A 53 -9.48 1.89 -1.89
CA VAL A 53 -10.72 1.47 -1.20
C VAL A 53 -10.50 0.50 -0.04
N LEU A 54 -9.30 -0.10 0.05
CA LEU A 54 -8.88 -0.90 1.20
C LEU A 54 -8.49 -0.05 2.40
N LEU A 55 -8.34 1.27 2.24
CA LEU A 55 -7.82 2.15 3.26
C LEU A 55 -8.92 2.87 4.01
N ASP A 56 -8.71 3.02 5.30
CA ASP A 56 -9.50 3.94 6.12
C ASP A 56 -8.96 5.39 6.04
N ASP A 57 -9.52 6.27 6.87
CA ASP A 57 -9.08 7.67 6.97
C ASP A 57 -7.66 7.79 7.53
N SER A 58 -7.24 6.82 8.35
CA SER A 58 -5.91 6.70 8.95
C SER A 58 -4.87 6.02 8.05
N GLN A 59 -5.27 5.61 6.84
CA GLN A 59 -4.46 4.88 5.86
C GLN A 59 -4.10 3.45 6.28
N GLU A 60 -4.83 2.89 7.23
CA GLU A 60 -4.72 1.49 7.62
C GLU A 60 -5.40 0.60 6.57
N ILE A 61 -4.77 -0.52 6.26
CA ILE A 61 -5.28 -1.51 5.31
C ILE A 61 -6.32 -2.40 6.01
N ASP A 62 -7.54 -2.44 5.48
CA ASP A 62 -8.61 -3.35 5.90
C ASP A 62 -8.30 -4.79 5.45
N THR A 63 -7.48 -5.48 6.24
CA THR A 63 -7.07 -6.87 5.99
C THR A 63 -8.23 -7.85 6.00
N LYS A 64 -9.39 -7.48 6.57
CA LYS A 64 -10.59 -8.33 6.54
C LYS A 64 -11.13 -8.49 5.11
N ARG A 65 -10.95 -7.47 4.26
CA ARG A 65 -11.31 -7.54 2.83
C ARG A 65 -10.35 -8.41 2.03
N LEU A 66 -9.15 -8.66 2.56
CA LEU A 66 -8.13 -9.50 1.95
C LEU A 66 -8.21 -10.97 2.40
N LYS A 67 -9.17 -11.35 3.26
CA LYS A 67 -9.31 -12.72 3.80
C LYS A 67 -9.37 -13.83 2.74
N HIS A 68 -9.92 -13.55 1.57
CA HIS A 68 -9.98 -14.53 0.49
C HIS A 68 -8.66 -14.68 -0.29
N HIS A 69 -7.74 -13.73 -0.12
CA HIS A 69 -6.43 -13.67 -0.75
C HIS A 69 -5.28 -13.98 0.23
N LEU A 70 -5.58 -14.07 1.52
CA LEU A 70 -4.66 -14.45 2.60
C LEU A 70 -5.07 -15.80 3.20
N SER A 71 -4.11 -16.51 3.78
CA SER A 71 -4.34 -17.78 4.49
C SER A 71 -4.96 -17.59 5.88
N GLY A 72 -5.12 -16.36 6.35
CA GLY A 72 -5.63 -15.99 7.67
C GLY A 72 -5.70 -14.47 7.84
N ILE A 73 -5.98 -14.02 9.07
CA ILE A 73 -6.01 -12.59 9.43
C ILE A 73 -4.62 -12.17 9.91
N PRO A 74 -3.99 -11.13 9.34
CA PRO A 74 -2.72 -10.63 9.83
C PRO A 74 -2.81 -10.17 11.29
N LYS A 75 -1.88 -10.62 12.13
CA LYS A 75 -1.73 -10.12 13.52
C LYS A 75 -1.28 -8.66 13.57
N GLN A 76 -0.40 -8.30 12.64
CA GLN A 76 0.18 -6.97 12.54
C GLN A 76 -0.69 -6.06 11.67
N ARG A 77 -0.75 -4.78 12.04
CA ARG A 77 -1.40 -3.74 11.26
C ARG A 77 -0.44 -3.20 10.21
N PHE A 78 -0.99 -2.85 9.05
CA PHE A 78 -0.23 -2.35 7.92
C PHE A 78 -0.88 -1.08 7.39
N PHE A 79 -0.04 -0.18 6.89
CA PHE A 79 -0.45 1.12 6.38
C PHE A 79 0.02 1.27 4.94
N MET A 80 -0.77 1.96 4.12
CA MET A 80 -0.43 2.20 2.71
C MET A 80 -0.64 3.66 2.31
N SER A 81 0.33 4.20 1.59
CA SER A 81 0.25 5.53 0.98
C SER A 81 -0.86 5.58 -0.07
N LYS A 82 -1.65 6.65 -0.03
CA LYS A 82 -2.74 6.86 -1.00
C LYS A 82 -2.20 7.33 -2.35
N GLU A 83 -1.03 7.96 -2.34
CA GLU A 83 -0.41 8.56 -3.52
C GLU A 83 0.59 7.61 -4.21
N THR A 84 1.36 6.83 -3.43
CA THR A 84 2.48 6.00 -3.94
C THR A 84 2.24 4.50 -3.83
N PHE A 85 1.19 4.07 -3.11
CA PHE A 85 0.89 2.66 -2.77
C PHE A 85 2.00 1.91 -2.01
N HIS A 86 2.99 2.62 -1.48
CA HIS A 86 3.98 2.01 -0.60
C HIS A 86 3.33 1.51 0.68
N ILE A 87 3.75 0.34 1.15
CA ILE A 87 3.16 -0.35 2.30
C ILE A 87 4.22 -0.55 3.36
N VAL A 88 3.88 -0.19 4.60
CA VAL A 88 4.75 -0.32 5.76
C VAL A 88 4.02 -0.99 6.93
N PRO A 89 4.76 -1.61 7.85
CA PRO A 89 4.21 -2.05 9.14
C PRO A 89 3.84 -0.87 10.07
N GLU A 90 3.09 -1.16 11.13
CA GLU A 90 2.59 -0.17 12.10
C GLU A 90 3.68 0.72 12.73
N ASP A 91 4.86 0.17 13.02
CA ASP A 91 5.99 0.90 13.61
C ASP A 91 6.58 1.97 12.69
N GLU A 92 6.29 1.90 11.39
CA GLU A 92 6.72 2.86 10.38
C GLU A 92 5.56 3.71 9.81
N ARG A 93 4.38 3.68 10.44
CA ARG A 93 3.18 4.39 9.97
C ARG A 93 3.44 5.86 9.60
N ASP A 94 4.26 6.57 10.38
CA ASP A 94 4.55 8.00 10.17
C ASP A 94 5.13 8.29 8.78
N VAL A 95 5.85 7.31 8.21
CA VAL A 95 6.44 7.39 6.87
C VAL A 95 5.38 7.53 5.80
N ILE A 96 4.23 6.87 5.94
CA ILE A 96 3.15 6.91 4.96
C ILE A 96 2.59 8.32 4.83
N TYR A 97 2.32 8.97 5.97
CA TYR A 97 1.76 10.31 5.98
C TYR A 97 2.78 11.34 5.48
N GLU A 98 4.03 11.22 5.90
CA GLU A 98 5.13 12.07 5.41
C GLU A 98 5.27 11.93 3.88
N MET A 99 5.25 10.70 3.37
CA MET A 99 5.43 10.43 1.95
C MET A 99 4.27 10.96 1.08
N ASP A 100 3.02 10.83 1.53
CA ASP A 100 1.88 11.45 0.84
C ASP A 100 1.97 12.99 0.81
N GLN A 101 2.57 13.60 1.83
CA GLN A 101 2.83 15.05 1.79
C GLN A 101 3.92 15.39 0.77
N VAL A 102 4.98 14.59 0.69
CA VAL A 102 6.08 14.81 -0.27
C VAL A 102 5.61 14.60 -1.70
N GLN A 103 4.82 13.56 -1.98
CA GLN A 103 4.26 13.35 -3.33
C GLN A 103 3.37 14.53 -3.74
N ARG A 104 2.43 14.95 -2.90
CA ARG A 104 1.55 16.09 -3.21
C ARG A 104 2.34 17.40 -3.39
N ALA A 105 3.39 17.61 -2.61
CA ALA A 105 4.27 18.76 -2.76
C ALA A 105 5.03 18.73 -4.09
N LEU A 106 5.52 17.55 -4.50
CA LEU A 106 6.15 17.35 -5.80
C LEU A 106 5.16 17.63 -6.93
N ASP A 107 3.94 17.10 -6.85
CA ASP A 107 2.91 17.30 -7.88
C ASP A 107 2.55 18.77 -8.03
N LEU A 108 2.35 19.49 -6.92
CA LEU A 108 2.08 20.92 -6.91
C LEU A 108 3.24 21.75 -7.48
N TYR A 109 4.47 21.42 -7.09
CA TYR A 109 5.67 22.07 -7.62
C TYR A 109 5.79 21.85 -9.14
N MET A 110 5.60 20.61 -9.58
CA MET A 110 5.65 20.25 -10.99
C MET A 110 4.56 20.97 -11.78
N ASP A 111 3.36 21.12 -11.23
CA ASP A 111 2.30 21.85 -11.90
C ASP A 111 2.61 23.35 -12.05
N GLN A 112 3.23 23.98 -11.06
CA GLN A 112 3.53 25.42 -11.09
C GLN A 112 4.83 25.76 -11.84
N GLU A 113 5.90 25.03 -11.55
CA GLU A 113 7.26 25.34 -12.01
C GLU A 113 7.65 24.58 -13.28
N LYS A 114 6.90 23.54 -13.65
CA LYS A 114 7.14 22.68 -14.83
C LYS A 114 8.56 22.08 -14.89
N LYS A 115 9.21 21.90 -13.74
CA LYS A 115 10.56 21.33 -13.59
C LYS A 115 10.65 20.45 -12.34
N LEU A 116 11.57 19.49 -12.33
CA LEU A 116 11.77 18.62 -11.16
C LEU A 116 12.63 19.32 -10.09
N PRO A 117 12.20 19.32 -8.81
CA PRO A 117 12.95 19.91 -7.70
C PRO A 117 14.03 18.93 -7.23
N LEU A 118 15.07 18.74 -8.03
CA LEU A 118 16.19 17.83 -7.72
C LEU A 118 17.33 18.56 -7.01
N GLN A 119 18.01 17.86 -6.10
CA GLN A 119 19.25 18.35 -5.53
C GLN A 119 20.34 18.41 -6.60
N LYS A 120 21.06 19.53 -6.64
CA LYS A 120 22.17 19.73 -7.56
C LYS A 120 23.33 18.79 -7.21
N PHE A 121 24.03 18.31 -8.23
CA PHE A 121 25.26 17.50 -8.12
C PHE A 121 25.09 16.11 -7.48
N GLN A 122 23.85 15.60 -7.41
CA GLN A 122 23.56 14.23 -7.00
C GLN A 122 23.38 13.34 -8.23
N ASN A 123 23.98 12.14 -8.20
CA ASN A 123 23.79 11.14 -9.27
C ASN A 123 22.44 10.43 -9.17
N ALA A 124 21.78 10.50 -8.02
CA ALA A 124 20.43 10.01 -7.81
C ALA A 124 19.40 11.13 -8.02
N LEU A 125 18.19 10.77 -8.42
CA LEU A 125 17.03 11.67 -8.53
C LEU A 125 16.49 12.06 -7.15
N GLN A 126 17.37 12.57 -6.28
CA GLN A 126 17.03 13.01 -4.92
C GLN A 126 16.31 14.36 -4.96
N LEU A 127 15.20 14.45 -4.22
CA LEU A 127 14.42 15.68 -4.09
C LEU A 127 15.12 16.74 -3.22
N ASP A 128 15.05 17.99 -3.66
CA ASP A 128 15.38 19.16 -2.85
C ASP A 128 14.17 19.53 -1.96
N LEU A 129 14.07 18.84 -0.83
CA LEU A 129 13.01 19.06 0.16
C LEU A 129 13.07 20.46 0.79
N THR A 130 14.25 21.09 0.80
CA THR A 130 14.40 22.47 1.28
C THR A 130 13.74 23.43 0.30
N CYS A 131 13.98 23.24 -1.01
CA CYS A 131 13.30 24.02 -2.06
C CYS A 131 11.78 23.86 -2.00
N LEU A 132 11.28 22.63 -1.83
CA LEU A 132 9.84 22.38 -1.68
C LEU A 132 9.23 23.07 -0.44
N ARG A 133 9.97 23.10 0.68
CA ARG A 133 9.53 23.80 1.90
C ARG A 133 9.55 25.31 1.73
N GLU A 134 10.64 25.87 1.20
CA GLU A 134 10.79 27.32 1.00
C GLU A 134 9.81 27.87 -0.02
N GLY A 135 9.45 27.07 -1.03
CA GLY A 135 8.37 27.36 -1.97
C GLY A 135 6.96 27.22 -1.40
N GLY A 136 6.80 26.78 -0.14
CA GLY A 136 5.50 26.62 0.52
C GLY A 136 4.72 25.37 0.12
N TYR A 137 5.31 24.44 -0.65
CA TYR A 137 4.70 23.18 -1.06
C TYR A 137 4.70 22.15 0.08
N LEU A 138 5.73 22.20 0.94
CA LEU A 138 5.81 21.40 2.17
C LEU A 138 5.63 22.26 3.41
N LYS A 139 4.79 21.80 4.34
CA LYS A 139 4.58 22.46 5.64
C LYS A 139 5.73 22.19 6.61
N THR A 140 6.20 20.95 6.63
CA THR A 140 7.26 20.47 7.52
C THR A 140 8.33 19.79 6.70
N LEU A 141 9.59 19.96 7.09
CA LEU A 141 10.69 19.27 6.43
C LEU A 141 10.64 17.77 6.82
N PRO A 142 10.59 16.85 5.87
CA PRO A 142 10.67 15.43 6.15
C PRO A 142 11.97 15.05 6.87
N LYS A 143 11.94 14.01 7.70
CA LYS A 143 13.13 13.55 8.45
C LYS A 143 14.11 12.77 7.59
N ARG A 144 13.64 12.24 6.45
CA ARG A 144 14.37 11.33 5.57
C ARG A 144 14.52 11.94 4.17
N PRO A 145 15.55 11.56 3.41
CA PRO A 145 15.62 11.89 1.99
C PRO A 145 14.52 11.15 1.22
N TYR A 146 14.06 11.77 0.14
CA TYR A 146 13.13 11.17 -0.82
C TYR A 146 13.70 11.29 -2.23
N TYR A 147 13.39 10.31 -3.06
CA TYR A 147 13.84 10.19 -4.43
C TYR A 147 12.65 10.12 -5.37
N VAL A 148 12.82 10.47 -6.64
CA VAL A 148 11.79 10.32 -7.67
C VAL A 148 12.13 9.13 -8.56
N VAL A 149 11.14 8.30 -8.83
CA VAL A 149 11.19 7.28 -9.87
C VAL A 149 10.84 7.94 -11.20
N ASP A 150 11.83 8.14 -12.08
CA ASP A 150 11.73 8.95 -13.31
C ASP A 150 10.51 8.64 -14.18
N GLU A 151 10.23 7.36 -14.42
CA GLU A 151 9.16 6.91 -15.32
C GLU A 151 7.74 7.22 -14.80
N THR A 152 7.55 7.24 -13.48
CA THR A 152 6.24 7.37 -12.84
C THR A 152 6.06 8.70 -12.11
N LEU A 153 7.14 9.44 -11.89
CA LEU A 153 7.20 10.62 -11.01
C LEU A 153 6.71 10.35 -9.58
N ILE A 154 6.76 9.08 -9.16
CA ILE A 154 6.39 8.64 -7.81
C ILE A 154 7.59 8.77 -6.88
N VAL A 155 7.35 9.26 -5.67
CA VAL A 155 8.38 9.37 -4.64
C VAL A 155 8.70 8.01 -4.00
N SER A 156 9.98 7.81 -3.69
CA SER A 156 10.53 6.60 -3.10
C SER A 156 11.48 6.95 -1.96
N LEU A 157 11.60 6.04 -0.99
CA LEU A 157 12.58 6.13 0.10
C LEU A 157 13.99 5.73 -0.34
N GLU A 158 14.08 4.91 -1.39
CA GLU A 158 15.32 4.39 -1.93
C GLU A 158 15.57 4.96 -3.33
N PRO A 159 16.82 5.27 -3.68
CA PRO A 159 17.17 5.69 -5.02
C PRO A 159 16.94 4.52 -5.99
N LYS A 160 16.38 4.80 -7.18
CA LYS A 160 16.33 3.81 -8.26
C LYS A 160 17.76 3.49 -8.69
N GLU A 161 18.15 2.22 -8.65
CA GLU A 161 19.43 1.79 -9.23
C GLU A 161 19.39 2.07 -10.73
N THR A 162 20.20 3.02 -11.20
CA THR A 162 20.47 3.22 -12.62
C THR A 162 21.32 2.04 -13.08
N THR A 163 20.67 0.99 -13.60
CA THR A 163 21.34 -0.10 -14.32
C THR A 163 21.75 0.35 -15.72
#